data_AF-C0FZI9-F1
#
_entry.id   AF-C0FZI9-F1
#
_cell.length_a   1.000
_cell.length_b   1.000
_cell.length_c   1.000
_cell.angle_alpha   90.00
_cell.angle_beta   90.00
_cell.angle_gamma   90.00
#
_symmetry.space_group_name_H-M   'P 1'
#
loop_
_entity.id
_entity.type
_entity.pdbx_description
1 polymer ?
#
loop_
_entity_poly.entity_id
_entity_poly.type
_entity_poly.pdbx_seq_one_letter_code
_entity_poly.pdbx_strand_id
1 'polypeptide(L)'
;MGKNFADKVFPAIDENIFSVLYSKKASRPNTPVNVIVGALILKEALNVTDDEIVEAMAFDIRYQYALHTTSFEEQPISDRTLSRFRARVLSYETEHDVDLFMNVL
;
A
#
# COMPACT_ATOMS: atom_id res chain seq x y z
N MET A 1 -13.07 -12.17 3.59
CA MET A 1 -11.76 -11.48 3.62
C MET A 1 -11.91 -10.00 3.90
N GLY A 2 -12.57 -9.23 3.02
CA GLY A 2 -12.59 -7.77 3.05
C GLY A 2 -12.95 -7.11 4.37
N LYS A 3 -13.95 -7.62 5.11
CA LYS A 3 -14.39 -6.99 6.38
C LYS A 3 -13.34 -6.99 7.49
N ASN A 4 -12.72 -8.14 7.80
CA ASN A 4 -11.70 -8.19 8.84
C ASN A 4 -10.48 -7.34 8.48
N PHE A 5 -10.09 -7.33 7.20
CA PHE A 5 -8.98 -6.51 6.74
C PHE A 5 -9.33 -5.02 6.84
N ALA A 6 -10.50 -4.61 6.31
CA ALA A 6 -10.99 -3.23 6.36
C ALA A 6 -11.18 -2.70 7.77
N ASP A 7 -11.68 -3.51 8.70
CA ASP A 7 -12.05 -3.06 10.05
C ASP A 7 -10.88 -3.11 11.03
N LYS A 8 -9.86 -3.96 10.79
CA LYS A 8 -8.79 -4.23 11.76
C LYS A 8 -7.38 -4.00 11.24
N VAL A 9 -7.08 -4.46 10.02
CA VAL A 9 -5.71 -4.41 9.49
C VAL A 9 -5.45 -3.07 8.83
N PHE A 10 -6.30 -2.66 7.88
CA PHE A 10 -6.13 -1.42 7.13
C PHE A 10 -6.04 -0.17 8.02
N PRO A 11 -6.89 0.00 9.06
CA PRO A 11 -6.80 1.16 9.96
C PRO A 11 -5.60 1.10 10.92
N ALA A 12 -4.98 -0.07 11.10
CA ALA A 12 -3.81 -0.25 11.95
C ALA A 12 -2.49 0.07 11.24
N ILE A 13 -2.51 0.25 9.91
CA ILE A 13 -1.30 0.60 9.15
C ILE A 13 -0.84 2.01 9.56
N ASP A 14 0.30 2.09 10.25
CA ASP A 14 0.95 3.38 10.53
C ASP A 14 1.74 3.85 9.31
N GLU A 15 1.10 4.63 8.45
CA GLU A 15 1.75 5.16 7.25
C GLU A 15 2.86 6.17 7.53
N ASN A 16 2.94 6.74 8.75
CA ASN A 16 3.96 7.73 9.09
C ASN A 16 5.37 7.14 9.11
N ILE A 17 5.50 5.82 9.30
CA ILE A 17 6.77 5.10 9.25
C ILE A 17 7.46 5.30 7.90
N PHE A 18 6.68 5.41 6.82
CA PHE A 18 7.19 5.60 5.47
C PHE A 18 7.42 7.08 5.13
N SER A 19 7.15 8.02 6.04
CA SER A 19 7.35 9.46 5.78
C SER A 19 8.80 9.80 5.41
N VAL A 20 9.77 9.02 5.91
CA VAL A 20 11.20 9.14 5.58
C VAL A 20 11.51 8.92 4.09
N LEU A 21 10.62 8.24 3.35
CA LEU A 21 10.77 7.97 1.92
C LEU A 21 10.35 9.16 1.03
N TYR A 22 9.78 10.21 1.62
CA TYR A 22 9.17 11.32 0.90
C TYR A 22 9.72 12.68 1.32
N SER A 23 9.71 13.62 0.40
CA SER A 23 10.15 14.99 0.69
C SER A 23 9.11 15.73 1.53
N LYS A 24 9.55 16.60 2.44
CA LYS A 24 8.67 17.52 3.19
C LYS A 24 8.01 18.61 2.32
N LYS A 25 8.40 18.73 1.04
CA LYS A 25 7.78 19.67 0.11
C LYS A 25 6.50 19.07 -0.44
N ALA A 26 5.44 19.88 -0.48
CA ALA A 26 4.20 19.49 -1.12
C ALA A 26 4.46 19.10 -2.58
N SER A 27 4.08 17.88 -2.95
CA SER A 27 4.11 17.39 -4.32
C SER A 27 2.68 17.13 -4.82
N ARG A 28 2.55 16.66 -6.06
CA ARG A 28 1.25 16.14 -6.55
C ARG A 28 0.69 15.09 -5.58
N PRO A 29 -0.65 14.95 -5.49
CA PRO A 29 -1.27 13.90 -4.67
C PRO A 29 -0.69 12.55 -5.09
N ASN A 30 -0.05 11.87 -4.14
CA ASN A 30 0.38 10.49 -4.33
C ASN A 30 -0.75 9.56 -3.91
N THR A 31 -0.75 8.33 -4.41
CA THR A 31 -1.46 7.22 -3.79
C THR A 31 -1.23 7.23 -2.28
N PRO A 32 -2.28 7.17 -1.45
CA PRO A 32 -2.12 7.06 0.01
C PRO A 32 -1.23 5.87 0.36
N VAL A 33 -0.28 6.06 1.28
CA VAL A 33 0.73 5.05 1.56
C VAL A 33 0.10 3.82 2.22
N ASN A 34 -0.86 4.03 3.12
CA ASN A 34 -1.66 2.94 3.68
C ASN A 34 -2.36 2.08 2.62
N VAL A 35 -2.80 2.64 1.48
CA VAL A 35 -3.37 1.88 0.36
C VAL A 35 -2.30 1.02 -0.33
N ILE A 36 -1.10 1.56 -0.56
CA ILE A 36 0.01 0.80 -1.16
C ILE A 36 0.42 -0.35 -0.22
N VAL A 37 0.62 -0.06 1.05
CA VAL A 37 1.02 -1.04 2.07
C VAL A 37 -0.05 -2.10 2.26
N GLY A 38 -1.32 -1.69 2.38
CA GLY A 38 -2.44 -2.61 2.50
C GLY A 38 -2.55 -3.54 1.29
N ALA A 39 -2.33 -3.02 0.07
CA ALA A 39 -2.29 -3.83 -1.14
C ALA A 39 -1.16 -4.86 -1.12
N LEU A 40 0.05 -4.48 -0.66
CA LEU A 40 1.17 -5.40 -0.48
C LEU A 40 0.90 -6.45 0.59
N ILE A 41 0.26 -6.11 1.71
CA ILE A 41 -0.12 -7.09 2.74
C ILE A 41 -1.14 -8.09 2.17
N LEU A 42 -2.16 -7.61 1.47
CA LEU A 42 -3.16 -8.49 0.83
C LEU A 42 -2.51 -9.41 -0.22
N LYS A 43 -1.59 -8.86 -1.01
CA LYS A 43 -0.82 -9.61 -2.00
C LYS A 43 -0.14 -10.82 -1.36
N GLU A 44 0.65 -10.59 -0.32
CA GLU A 44 1.40 -11.64 0.36
C GLU A 44 0.45 -12.61 1.11
N ALA A 45 -0.58 -12.09 1.77
CA ALA A 45 -1.56 -12.92 2.50
C ALA A 45 -2.38 -13.84 1.59
N LEU A 46 -2.59 -13.45 0.34
CA LEU A 46 -3.36 -14.22 -0.65
C LEU A 46 -2.46 -14.97 -1.64
N ASN A 47 -1.14 -14.78 -1.56
CA ASN A 47 -0.15 -15.35 -2.47
C ASN A 47 -0.47 -15.07 -3.95
N VAL A 48 -0.75 -13.81 -4.25
CA VAL A 48 -1.05 -13.30 -5.60
C VAL A 48 0.06 -12.36 -6.08
N THR A 49 0.05 -12.03 -7.36
CA THR A 49 1.00 -11.14 -8.02
C THR A 49 0.60 -9.67 -7.92
N ASP A 50 1.55 -8.76 -8.22
CA ASP A 50 1.27 -7.32 -8.31
C ASP A 50 0.18 -7.03 -9.37
N ASP A 51 0.24 -7.73 -10.52
CA ASP A 51 -0.75 -7.60 -11.60
C ASP A 51 -2.15 -8.03 -11.16
N GLU A 52 -2.27 -9.17 -10.47
CA GLU A 52 -3.54 -9.65 -9.94
C GLU A 52 -4.15 -8.69 -8.91
N ILE A 53 -3.34 -8.05 -8.07
CA ILE A 53 -3.81 -7.03 -7.12
C ILE A 53 -4.30 -5.77 -7.85
N VAL A 54 -3.57 -5.32 -8.86
CA VAL A 54 -3.95 -4.14 -9.65
C VAL A 54 -5.24 -4.40 -10.43
N GLU A 55 -5.37 -5.58 -11.05
CA GLU A 55 -6.60 -6.00 -11.74
C GLU A 55 -7.77 -6.14 -10.76
N ALA A 56 -7.56 -6.80 -9.62
CA ALA A 56 -8.59 -6.95 -8.60
C ALA A 56 -9.04 -5.60 -8.04
N MET A 57 -8.14 -4.64 -7.85
CA MET A 57 -8.51 -3.29 -7.46
C MET A 57 -9.38 -2.60 -8.51
N ALA A 58 -9.11 -2.79 -9.80
CA ALA A 58 -9.90 -2.22 -10.88
C ALA A 58 -11.32 -2.80 -10.98
N PHE A 59 -11.51 -4.10 -10.68
CA PHE A 59 -12.76 -4.80 -11.01
C PHE A 59 -13.46 -5.51 -9.84
N ASP A 60 -12.84 -5.64 -8.67
CA ASP A 60 -13.40 -6.34 -7.52
C ASP A 60 -13.61 -5.40 -6.32
N ILE A 61 -14.88 -5.08 -6.08
CA ILE A 61 -15.33 -4.21 -4.99
C ILE A 61 -14.87 -4.70 -3.60
N ARG A 62 -14.56 -6.00 -3.44
CA ARG A 62 -14.10 -6.56 -2.16
C ARG A 62 -12.69 -6.09 -1.82
N TYR A 63 -11.83 -5.90 -2.82
CA TYR A 63 -10.48 -5.34 -2.63
C TYR A 63 -10.54 -3.84 -2.36
N GLN A 64 -11.41 -3.13 -3.10
CA GLN A 64 -11.64 -1.71 -2.85
C GLN A 64 -12.20 -1.46 -1.44
N TYR A 65 -13.13 -2.29 -0.99
CA TYR A 65 -13.68 -2.23 0.37
C TYR A 65 -12.61 -2.55 1.42
N ALA A 66 -11.78 -3.57 1.19
CA ALA A 66 -10.67 -3.92 2.08
C ALA A 66 -9.67 -2.76 2.25
N LEU A 67 -9.43 -1.99 1.19
CA LEU A 67 -8.46 -0.90 1.13
C LEU A 67 -9.08 0.50 1.23
N HIS A 68 -10.36 0.59 1.61
CA HIS A 68 -11.11 1.84 1.80
C HIS A 68 -11.08 2.78 0.58
N THR A 69 -11.05 2.22 -0.64
CA THR A 69 -10.97 2.99 -1.90
C THR A 69 -12.27 3.02 -2.69
N THR A 70 -13.39 2.56 -2.13
CA THR A 70 -14.71 2.55 -2.80
C THR A 70 -15.24 3.95 -3.15
N SER A 71 -14.74 4.99 -2.49
CA SER A 71 -15.11 6.38 -2.76
C SER A 71 -14.26 7.06 -3.84
N PHE A 72 -13.25 6.37 -4.38
CA PHE A 72 -12.36 6.94 -5.38
C PHE A 72 -13.01 6.81 -6.76
N GLU A 73 -12.97 7.88 -7.56
CA GLU A 73 -13.41 7.84 -8.96
C GLU A 73 -12.53 6.90 -9.80
N GLU A 74 -11.21 6.93 -9.54
CA GLU A 74 -10.23 6.03 -10.13
C GLU A 74 -9.39 5.38 -9.03
N GLN A 75 -9.14 4.08 -9.18
CA GLN A 75 -8.38 3.34 -8.19
C GLN A 75 -6.93 3.82 -8.16
N PRO A 76 -6.38 4.18 -6.98
CA PRO A 76 -5.16 4.97 -6.92
C PRO A 76 -3.90 4.10 -7.05
N ILE A 77 -3.95 2.92 -7.68
CA ILE A 77 -2.83 1.96 -7.70
C ILE A 77 -2.50 1.49 -9.11
N SER A 78 -1.22 1.22 -9.35
CA SER A 78 -0.70 0.64 -10.58
C SER A 78 0.51 -0.23 -10.24
N ASP A 79 0.92 -1.12 -11.14
CA ASP A 79 2.14 -1.93 -10.99
C ASP A 79 3.37 -1.03 -10.70
N ARG A 80 3.48 0.08 -11.44
CA ARG A 80 4.54 1.08 -11.23
C ARG A 80 4.50 1.71 -9.84
N THR A 81 3.31 1.88 -9.25
CA THR A 81 3.17 2.40 -7.88
C THR A 81 3.80 1.42 -6.88
N LEU A 82 3.46 0.14 -6.97
CA LEU A 82 3.98 -0.93 -6.11
C LEU A 82 5.50 -1.08 -6.27
N SER A 83 5.97 -1.19 -7.51
CA SER A 83 7.39 -1.35 -7.84
C SER A 83 8.25 -0.19 -7.31
N ARG A 84 7.82 1.06 -7.52
CA ARG A 84 8.55 2.24 -7.02
C ARG A 84 8.55 2.34 -5.50
N PHE A 85 7.45 1.98 -4.85
CA PHE A 85 7.38 1.99 -3.39
C PHE A 85 8.37 0.98 -2.80
N ARG A 86 8.35 -0.28 -3.29
CA ARG A 86 9.30 -1.31 -2.87
C ARG A 86 10.75 -0.90 -3.11
N ALA A 87 11.05 -0.30 -4.26
CA ALA A 87 12.39 0.19 -4.55
C ALA A 87 12.87 1.28 -3.57
N ARG A 88 11.99 2.18 -3.13
CA ARG A 88 12.32 3.19 -2.12
C ARG A 88 12.57 2.57 -0.75
N VAL A 89 11.72 1.63 -0.33
CA VAL A 89 11.89 0.92 0.95
C VAL A 89 13.24 0.17 0.95
N LEU A 90 13.52 -0.60 -0.10
CA LEU A 90 14.78 -1.34 -0.22
C LEU A 90 16.01 -0.42 -0.21
N SER A 91 15.94 0.72 -0.93
CA SER A 91 17.02 1.71 -0.93
C SER A 91 17.27 2.27 0.47
N TYR A 92 16.20 2.57 1.21
CA TYR A 92 16.29 3.09 2.58
C TYR A 92 16.86 2.04 3.54
N GLU A 93 16.38 0.81 3.47
CA GLU A 93 16.88 -0.32 4.26
C GLU A 93 18.37 -0.55 4.00
N THR A 94 18.79 -0.53 2.74
CA THR A 94 20.21 -0.70 2.36
C THR A 94 21.10 0.43 2.89
N GLU A 95 20.60 1.67 2.89
CA GLU A 95 21.37 2.85 3.33
C GLU A 95 21.44 2.98 4.86
N HIS A 96 20.38 2.57 5.55
CA HIS A 96 20.20 2.86 6.98
C HIS A 96 20.19 1.62 7.88
N ASP A 97 20.18 0.41 7.33
CA ASP A 97 20.05 -0.86 8.06
C ASP A 97 18.76 -0.91 8.91
N VAL A 98 17.67 -0.35 8.36
CA VAL A 98 16.35 -0.26 9.00
C VAL A 98 15.27 -0.81 8.08
N ASP A 99 14.65 -1.91 8.48
CA ASP A 99 13.45 -2.45 7.84
C ASP A 99 12.20 -1.69 8.33
N LEU A 100 11.61 -0.89 7.43
CA LEU A 100 10.41 -0.10 7.71
C LEU A 100 9.15 -0.96 7.90
N PHE A 101 9.11 -2.18 7.38
CA PHE A 101 7.95 -3.05 7.54
C PHE A 101 7.86 -3.70 8.93
N MET A 102 8.96 -3.72 9.71
CA MET A 102 9.00 -4.39 11.02
C MET A 102 8.00 -3.84 12.05
N ASN A 103 7.59 -2.57 11.93
CA ASN A 103 6.71 -1.92 12.90
C ASN A 103 5.43 -1.34 12.25
N VAL A 104 5.03 -1.84 11.08
CA VAL A 104 3.98 -1.20 10.26
C VAL A 104 2.55 -1.36 10.78
N LEU A 105 2.30 -2.33 11.67
CA LEU A 105 0.99 -2.66 12.25
C LEU A 105 0.94 -2.44 13.77
#